data_AF-A0A848WFY9-F1
#
_entry.id   AF-A0A848WFY9-F1
#
_cell.length_a   1.000
_cell.length_b   1.000
_cell.length_c   1.000
_cell.angle_alpha   90.00
_cell.angle_beta   90.00
_cell.angle_gamma   90.00
#
_symmetry.space_group_name_H-M   'P 1'
#
loop_
_entity.id
_entity.type
_entity.pdbx_description
1 polymer ?
#
loop_
_entity_poly.entity_id
_entity_poly.type
_entity_poly.pdbx_seq_one_letter_code
_entity_poly.pdbx_strand_id
1 'polypeptide(L)' 'MSKPKKMEFRPNDFVVYPAHGVGKIISIEEQEIAGLTLELFVISFEKDKMTLRVPTNKAA' A
#
# COMPACT_ATOMS: atom_id res chain seq x y z
N MET A 1 0.11 15.38 -24.52
CA MET A 1 0.16 15.59 -23.06
C MET A 1 -0.30 14.31 -22.37
N SER A 2 0.64 13.56 -21.80
CA SER A 2 0.35 12.29 -21.15
C SER A 2 -0.37 12.56 -19.83
N LYS A 3 -1.64 12.16 -19.73
CA LYS A 3 -2.36 12.10 -18.43
C LYS A 3 -1.48 11.29 -17.47
N PRO A 4 -1.24 11.75 -16.23
CA PRO A 4 -0.53 10.93 -15.26
C PRO A 4 -1.30 9.62 -15.14
N LYS A 5 -0.67 8.52 -15.55
CA LYS A 5 -1.22 7.17 -15.39
C LYS A 5 -1.52 7.05 -13.91
N LYS A 6 -2.80 6.90 -13.55
CA LYS A 6 -3.22 6.55 -12.18
C LYS A 6 -2.35 5.36 -11.79
N MET A 7 -1.44 5.53 -10.84
CA MET A 7 -0.51 4.47 -10.45
C MET A 7 -1.34 3.43 -9.70
N GLU A 8 -1.87 2.46 -10.44
CA GLU A 8 -2.58 1.32 -9.86
C GLU A 8 -1.52 0.38 -9.29
N PHE A 9 -1.29 0.49 -7.98
CA PHE A 9 -0.47 -0.46 -7.25
C PHE A 9 -1.17 -1.83 -7.19
N ARG A 10 -0.41 -2.90 -7.32
CA ARG A 10 -0.91 -4.28 -7.33
C ARG A 10 -0.14 -5.16 -6.34
N PRO A 11 -0.72 -6.27 -5.90
CA PRO A 11 0.04 -7.29 -5.18
C PRO A 11 1.28 -7.70 -5.98
N ASN A 12 2.39 -7.86 -5.27
CA ASN A 12 3.75 -8.09 -5.75
C ASN A 12 4.53 -6.88 -6.30
N ASP A 13 3.93 -5.70 -6.36
CA ASP A 13 4.69 -4.49 -6.68
C ASP A 13 5.63 -4.11 -5.53
N PHE A 14 6.80 -3.59 -5.91
CA PHE A 14 7.74 -2.98 -4.97
C PHE A 14 7.45 -1.49 -4.84
N VAL A 15 7.39 -1.00 -3.61
CA VAL A 15 7.06 0.38 -3.27
C VAL A 15 8.08 0.95 -2.31
N VAL A 16 8.31 2.26 -2.35
CA VAL A 16 9.18 2.95 -1.40
C VAL A 16 8.32 3.70 -0.39
N TYR A 17 8.54 3.45 0.89
CA TYR A 17 7.92 4.20 1.98
C TYR A 17 8.98 5.05 2.70
N PRO A 18 8.77 6.37 2.86
CA PRO A 18 9.81 7.31 3.31
C PRO A 18 10.60 6.89 4.56
N ALA A 19 9.96 6.24 5.53
CA ALA A 19 10.59 5.82 6.78
C ALA A 19 11.14 4.39 6.78
N HIS A 20 10.71 3.53 5.85
CA HIS A 20 10.95 2.08 5.89
C HIS A 20 11.67 1.55 4.64
N GLY A 21 11.92 2.39 3.65
CA GLY A 21 12.61 2.00 2.43
C GLY A 21 11.72 1.17 1.51
N VAL A 22 12.30 0.14 0.88
CA VAL A 22 11.59 -0.67 -0.12
C VAL A 22 10.77 -1.75 0.59
N GLY A 23 9.47 -1.77 0.34
CA GLY A 23 8.55 -2.82 0.73
C GLY A 23 7.92 -3.48 -0.49
N LYS A 24 7.29 -4.63 -0.28
CA LYS A 24 6.52 -5.36 -1.31
C LYS A 24 5.06 -5.41 -0.89
N ILE A 25 4.15 -5.04 -1.79
CA ILE A 25 2.71 -5.23 -1.55
C ILE A 25 2.44 -6.73 -1.58
N ILE A 26 1.94 -7.26 -0.47
CA ILE A 26 1.57 -8.67 -0.34
C ILE A 26 0.09 -8.91 -0.66
N SER A 27 -0.78 -7.98 -0.30
CA SER A 27 -2.21 -8.03 -0.59
C SER A 27 -2.83 -6.64 -0.56
N ILE A 28 -4.04 -6.53 -1.11
CA ILE A 28 -4.96 -5.40 -0.93
C ILE A 28 -6.16 -5.98 -0.19
N GLU A 29 -6.49 -5.42 0.96
CA GLU A 29 -7.54 -5.93 1.85
C GLU A 29 -8.58 -4.84 2.15
N GLU A 30 -9.84 -5.23 2.25
CA GLU A 30 -10.91 -4.36 2.75
C GLU A 30 -11.16 -4.65 4.23
N GLN A 31 -11.20 -3.61 5.06
CA GLN A 31 -11.46 -3.73 6.49
C GLN A 31 -12.46 -2.67 6.95
N GLU A 32 -13.42 -3.08 7.78
CA GLU A 32 -14.34 -2.17 8.45
C GLU A 32 -13.68 -1.58 9.71
N ILE A 33 -13.49 -0.26 9.74
CA ILE A 33 -12.90 0.49 10.86
C ILE A 33 -13.84 1.63 11.21
N ALA A 34 -14.34 1.64 12.45
CA ALA A 34 -15.28 2.65 12.95
C ALA A 34 -16.55 2.82 12.08
N GLY A 35 -17.06 1.73 11.49
CA GLY A 35 -18.23 1.73 10.61
C GLY A 35 -17.96 2.20 9.19
N LEU A 36 -16.69 2.40 8.81
CA LEU A 36 -16.26 2.73 7.46
C LEU A 36 -15.48 1.56 6.86
N THR A 37 -15.86 1.11 5.67
CA THR A 37 -15.09 0.15 4.88
C THR A 37 -13.90 0.87 4.22
N LEU A 38 -12.70 0.45 4.55
CA LEU A 38 -11.45 1.00 4.02
C LEU A 38 -10.69 -0.09 3.26
N GLU A 39 -10.24 0.25 2.05
CA GLU A 39 -9.30 -0.57 1.30
C GLU A 39 -7.87 -0.19 1.72
N LEU A 40 -7.05 -1.20 2.05
CA LEU A 40 -5.72 -1.06 2.62
C LEU A 40 -4.70 -1.84 1.77
N PHE A 41 -3.59 -1.20 1.41
CA PHE A 41 -2.39 -1.90 0.96
C PHE A 41 -1.71 -2.58 2.14
N VAL A 42 -1.49 -3.87 2.04
CA VAL A 42 -0.67 -4.63 2.99
C VAL A 42 0.73 -4.74 2.41
N ILE A 43 1.71 -4.07 3.04
CA ILE A 43 3.08 -3.95 2.55
C ILE A 43 4.02 -4.64 3.53
N SER A 44 4.82 -5.59 3.04
CA SER A 44 5.87 -6.25 3.82
C SER A 44 7.22 -5.56 3.60
N PHE A 45 7.91 -5.25 4.70
CA PHE A 45 9.27 -4.73 4.73
C PHE A 45 10.20 -5.80 5.29
N GLU A 46 10.89 -6.52 4.41
CA GLU A 46 11.72 -7.68 4.78
C GLU A 46 12.86 -7.30 5.74
N LYS A 47 13.46 -6.11 5.54
CA LYS A 47 14.59 -5.64 6.34
C LYS A 47 14.21 -5.46 7.81
N ASP A 48 13.02 -4.91 8.06
CA ASP A 48 12.52 -4.62 9.41
C ASP A 48 11.61 -5.74 9.96
N LYS A 49 11.38 -6.81 9.18
CA LYS A 49 10.41 -7.88 9.47
C LYS A 49 9.04 -7.33 9.90
N MET A 50 8.59 -6.27 9.23
CA MET A 50 7.40 -5.51 9.59
C MET A 50 6.39 -5.50 8.44
N THR A 51 5.11 -5.52 8.78
CA THR A 51 4.01 -5.32 7.81
C THR A 51 3.29 -4.00 8.11
N LEU A 52 3.17 -3.14 7.12
CA LEU A 52 2.43 -1.88 7.19
C LEU A 52 1.11 -2.00 6.44
N ARG A 53 0.05 -1.40 7.00
CA ARG A 53 -1.24 -1.26 6.32
C ARG A 53 -1.48 0.21 6.01
N VAL A 54 -1.61 0.54 4.72
CA VAL A 54 -1.77 1.92 4.25
C VAL A 54 -3.08 2.05 3.48
N PRO A 55 -3.99 2.98 3.85
CA PRO A 55 -5.19 3.23 3.07
C PRO A 55 -4.91 3.58 1.62
N THR A 56 -5.58 2.90 0.68
CA THR A 56 -5.33 3.10 -0.76
C THR A 56 -5.68 4.53 -1.20
N ASN A 57 -6.63 5.17 -0.53
CA ASN A 57 -7.03 6.55 -0.76
C ASN A 57 -5.96 7.61 -0.35
N LYS A 58 -4.96 7.23 0.45
CA LYS A 58 -3.85 8.11 0.86
C LYS A 58 -2.55 7.82 0.11
N ALA A 59 -2.54 6.83 -0.78
CA ALA A 59 -1.40 6.49 -1.60
C ALA A 59 -1.40 7.33 -2.89
N ALA A 60 -0.97 8.59 -2.80
CA ALA A 60 -0.79 9.50 -3.93
C ALA A 60 0.38 10.44 -3.68
#